data_AF-A0A2M8P8E3-F1
#
_entry.id   AF-A0A2M8P8E3-F1
#
_cell.length_a   1.000
_cell.length_b   1.000
_cell.length_c   1.000
_cell.angle_alpha   90.00
_cell.angle_beta   90.00
_cell.angle_gamma   90.00
#
_symmetry.space_group_name_H-M   'P 1'
#
loop_
_entity.id
_entity.type
_entity.pdbx_description
1 polymer ?
#
loop_
_entity_poly.entity_id
_entity_poly.type
_entity_poly.pdbx_seq_one_letter_code
_entity_poly.pdbx_strand_id
1 'polypeptide(L)'
;SEDILPDKWVDITYNDFRDYRINHNWSMMNKRANIGVPGVSSSAGSGTTSGTLATGRKSQSEVFRSTIKKDYGSYPILKQDNDFEEWYRQVKAQSNIHDVTDVFDESYVPAGLEETELFQIKQQFVYAVLLRTLLTNKGKSLVRENEGNHDAQKIIKELIAHHRKSTKSELESTDRLAY
;
A
#
# COMPACT_ATOMS: atom_id res chain seq x y z
N SER A 1 -1.46 26.89 44.18
CA SER A 1 -2.67 26.80 43.34
C SER A 1 -2.44 27.74 42.17
N GLU A 2 -2.45 27.34 40.91
CA GLU A 2 -2.98 26.13 40.29
C GLU A 2 -1.97 25.56 39.29
N ASP A 3 -1.85 24.23 39.29
CA ASP A 3 -1.22 23.43 38.26
C ASP A 3 -2.06 23.48 36.98
N ILE A 4 -1.46 23.91 35.86
CA ILE A 4 -2.09 23.80 34.55
C ILE A 4 -1.63 22.46 33.95
N LEU A 5 -2.53 21.48 33.97
CA LEU A 5 -2.34 20.12 33.44
C LEU A 5 -2.00 20.14 31.94
N PRO A 6 -1.02 19.34 31.48
CA PRO A 6 -0.64 19.25 30.07
C PRO A 6 -1.41 18.12 29.38
N ASP A 7 -2.65 18.35 28.95
CA ASP A 7 -3.42 17.27 28.31
C ASP A 7 -4.46 17.72 27.26
N LYS A 8 -3.99 18.40 26.20
CA LYS A 8 -4.79 18.63 24.97
C LYS A 8 -3.98 18.48 23.67
N TRP A 9 -3.05 17.53 23.63
CA TRP A 9 -2.33 17.17 22.39
C TRP A 9 -2.77 15.82 21.80
N VAL A 10 -3.73 15.14 22.44
CA VAL A 10 -4.21 13.81 22.03
C VAL A 10 -5.62 13.77 21.43
N ASP A 11 -6.32 14.92 21.34
CA ASP A 11 -7.65 14.99 20.72
C ASP A 11 -7.60 15.65 19.33
N ILE A 12 -6.74 15.13 18.44
CA ILE A 12 -6.94 15.33 17.00
C ILE A 12 -7.81 14.16 16.56
N THR A 13 -9.11 14.40 16.40
CA THR A 13 -10.04 13.36 15.99
C THR A 13 -9.83 13.01 14.51
N TYR A 14 -10.20 11.79 14.12
CA TYR A 14 -10.07 11.26 12.75
C TYR A 14 -10.61 12.18 11.64
N ASN A 15 -11.56 13.07 11.99
CA ASN A 15 -12.11 14.07 11.06
C ASN A 15 -11.20 15.29 10.86
N ASP A 16 -10.43 15.72 11.87
CA ASP A 16 -9.51 16.86 11.76
C ASP A 16 -8.34 16.55 10.80
N PHE A 17 -7.92 15.27 10.75
CA PHE A 17 -6.92 14.80 9.80
C PHE A 17 -7.46 14.75 8.34
N ARG A 18 -8.78 14.58 8.16
CA ARG A 18 -9.41 14.54 6.83
C ARG A 18 -9.52 15.94 6.22
N ASP A 19 -9.80 16.96 7.04
CA ASP A 19 -9.89 18.35 6.60
C ASP A 19 -8.52 18.96 6.22
N TYR A 20 -7.43 18.53 6.86
CA TYR A 20 -6.09 18.97 6.46
C TYR A 20 -5.67 18.46 5.08
N ARG A 21 -6.25 17.34 4.62
CA ARG A 21 -5.99 16.75 3.29
C ARG A 21 -6.80 17.42 2.17
N ILE A 22 -7.91 18.08 2.49
CA ILE A 22 -8.77 18.77 1.53
C ILE A 22 -8.35 20.25 1.35
N ASN A 23 -7.70 20.87 2.35
CA ASN A 23 -7.31 22.29 2.29
C ASN A 23 -5.80 22.59 2.31
N HIS A 24 -4.89 21.62 2.15
CA HIS A 24 -3.48 21.94 1.84
C HIS A 24 -3.26 22.16 0.35
N ASN A 25 -3.65 23.37 -0.06
CA ASN A 25 -3.35 23.98 -1.34
C ASN A 25 -1.83 24.16 -1.49
N TRP A 26 -1.17 23.18 -2.12
CA TRP A 26 0.26 23.21 -2.50
C TRP A 26 0.61 24.37 -3.47
N SER A 27 -0.34 25.22 -3.85
CA SER A 27 -0.13 26.34 -4.78
C SER A 27 0.60 27.57 -4.20
N MET A 28 1.14 27.54 -2.98
CA MET A 28 1.78 28.72 -2.37
C MET A 28 3.30 28.64 -2.15
N MET A 29 4.03 27.72 -2.79
CA MET A 29 5.49 27.66 -2.68
C MET A 29 6.28 27.82 -3.99
N ASN A 30 5.68 28.48 -4.99
CA ASN A 30 6.39 28.92 -6.20
C ASN A 30 6.24 30.42 -6.49
N LYS A 31 6.29 31.25 -5.44
CA LYS A 31 6.46 32.70 -5.62
C LYS A 31 7.66 33.20 -4.82
N ARG A 32 8.78 33.34 -5.54
CA ARG A 32 9.98 34.20 -5.36
C ARG A 32 11.19 33.37 -5.82
N ALA A 33 11.94 33.69 -6.87
CA ALA A 33 12.23 34.99 -7.46
C ALA A 33 12.64 34.85 -8.94
N ASN A 34 12.15 35.76 -9.79
CA ASN A 34 13.04 36.45 -10.73
C ASN A 34 12.50 37.88 -10.93
N ILE A 35 13.24 38.84 -10.39
CA ILE A 35 13.02 40.28 -10.59
C ILE A 35 13.85 40.67 -11.82
N GLY A 36 13.17 41.12 -12.88
CA GLY A 36 13.76 41.75 -14.06
C GLY A 36 12.72 42.69 -14.67
N VAL A 37 13.10 43.96 -14.82
CA VAL A 37 12.23 45.16 -14.92
C VAL A 37 11.89 45.52 -16.40
N PRO A 38 11.24 46.66 -16.74
CA PRO A 38 9.95 46.75 -17.42
C PRO A 38 10.03 47.09 -18.94
N GLY A 39 8.98 46.78 -19.69
CA GLY A 39 8.83 47.20 -21.09
C GLY A 39 7.37 47.23 -21.54
N VAL A 40 6.95 48.36 -22.08
CA VAL A 40 5.58 48.77 -22.37
C VAL A 40 5.03 48.18 -23.69
N SER A 41 3.69 48.06 -23.75
CA SER A 41 2.81 48.33 -24.91
C SER A 41 1.81 47.23 -25.28
N SER A 42 0.57 47.72 -25.38
CA SER A 42 -0.69 47.14 -25.84
C SER A 42 -0.67 46.39 -27.17
N SER A 43 -1.50 45.36 -27.28
CA SER A 43 -2.47 45.22 -28.39
C SER A 43 -3.52 44.15 -28.09
N ALA A 44 -4.77 44.47 -28.41
CA ALA A 44 -5.87 43.53 -28.43
C ALA A 44 -5.63 42.47 -29.51
N GLY A 45 -5.78 41.20 -29.13
CA GLY A 45 -5.76 40.07 -30.05
C GLY A 45 -6.77 39.04 -29.58
N SER A 46 -7.93 39.00 -30.21
CA SER A 46 -8.84 37.86 -30.17
C SER A 46 -8.09 36.65 -30.73
N GLY A 47 -7.73 35.74 -29.82
CA GLY A 47 -7.17 34.44 -30.14
C GLY A 47 -7.84 33.42 -29.24
N THR A 48 -8.77 32.66 -29.80
CA THR A 48 -9.35 31.47 -29.22
C THR A 48 -8.22 30.57 -28.71
N THR A 49 -7.97 30.59 -27.41
CA THR A 49 -7.14 29.60 -26.74
C THR A 49 -8.06 28.81 -25.82
N SER A 50 -8.63 27.73 -26.36
CA SER A 50 -9.07 26.60 -25.53
C SER A 50 -7.82 25.97 -24.91
N GLY A 51 -7.19 26.69 -24.00
CA GLY A 51 -6.18 26.21 -23.09
C GLY A 51 -6.87 25.74 -21.82
N THR A 52 -7.78 24.76 -21.94
CA THR A 52 -8.09 23.92 -20.79
C THR A 52 -6.80 23.18 -20.47
N LEU A 53 -6.07 23.69 -19.48
CA LEU A 53 -5.08 22.94 -18.73
C LEU A 53 -5.76 21.64 -18.28
N ALA A 54 -5.58 20.58 -19.06
CA ALA A 54 -5.80 19.24 -18.57
C ALA A 54 -4.72 19.01 -17.52
N THR A 55 -4.97 19.45 -16.28
CA THR A 55 -4.44 18.74 -15.12
C THR A 55 -4.99 17.32 -15.25
N GLY A 56 -4.26 16.48 -15.99
CA GLY A 56 -4.63 15.10 -16.25
C GLY A 56 -4.93 14.44 -14.92
N ARG A 57 -6.19 14.03 -14.74
CA ARG A 57 -6.55 13.15 -13.63
C ARG A 57 -5.71 11.90 -13.80
N LYS A 58 -4.71 11.72 -12.95
CA LYS A 58 -3.93 10.49 -12.88
C LYS A 58 -4.89 9.31 -12.69
N SER A 59 -4.71 8.23 -13.46
CA SER A 59 -5.47 7.00 -13.26
C SER A 59 -5.24 6.47 -11.83
N GLN A 60 -6.20 5.73 -11.27
CA GLN A 60 -6.08 5.14 -9.93
C GLN A 60 -4.79 4.32 -9.79
N SER A 61 -4.40 3.62 -10.85
CA SER A 61 -3.15 2.86 -10.95
C SER A 61 -1.90 3.73 -10.78
N GLU A 62 -1.89 4.94 -11.33
CA GLU A 62 -0.77 5.89 -11.28
C GLU A 62 -0.68 6.60 -9.91
N VAL A 63 -1.84 6.90 -9.32
CA VAL A 63 -1.94 7.38 -7.93
C VAL A 63 -1.42 6.33 -6.96
N PHE A 64 -1.78 5.06 -7.16
CA PHE A 64 -1.33 3.94 -6.34
C PHE A 64 0.19 3.77 -6.44
N ARG A 65 0.76 3.72 -7.65
CA ARG A 65 2.23 3.67 -7.86
C ARG A 65 2.99 4.81 -7.16
N SER A 66 2.41 6.01 -7.15
CA SER A 66 3.03 7.17 -6.48
C SER A 66 3.00 7.09 -4.96
N THR A 67 1.99 6.39 -4.41
CA THR A 67 1.77 6.26 -2.96
C THR A 67 2.59 5.13 -2.35
N ILE A 68 2.71 4.00 -3.06
CA ILE A 68 3.42 2.80 -2.62
C ILE A 68 4.91 2.98 -2.37
N LYS A 69 5.60 3.79 -3.20
CA LYS A 69 7.07 3.87 -3.22
C LYS A 69 7.71 4.28 -1.87
N LYS A 70 6.90 4.70 -0.90
CA LYS A 70 7.36 5.21 0.37
C LYS A 70 7.45 4.17 1.48
N ASP A 71 6.90 2.96 1.35
CA ASP A 71 6.79 2.09 2.54
C ASP A 71 6.88 0.56 2.35
N TYR A 72 8.00 0.08 1.81
CA TYR A 72 8.34 -1.35 1.85
C TYR A 72 8.89 -1.80 3.22
N GLY A 73 9.26 -0.86 4.09
CA GLY A 73 9.94 -1.12 5.36
C GLY A 73 8.99 -1.52 6.48
N SER A 74 7.72 -1.14 6.40
CA SER A 74 6.70 -1.43 7.43
C SER A 74 6.27 -2.89 7.51
N TYR A 75 6.65 -3.75 6.56
CA TYR A 75 6.28 -5.16 6.59
C TYR A 75 7.26 -6.00 7.43
N PRO A 76 6.75 -6.85 8.34
CA PRO A 76 7.58 -7.71 9.17
C PRO A 76 8.22 -8.84 8.36
N ILE A 77 9.34 -9.34 8.85
CA ILE A 77 10.09 -10.44 8.22
C ILE A 77 9.68 -11.77 8.86
N LEU A 78 9.28 -12.74 8.03
CA LEU A 78 9.04 -14.12 8.45
C LEU A 78 10.35 -14.91 8.41
N LYS A 79 10.94 -15.15 9.58
CA LYS A 79 12.19 -15.93 9.72
C LYS A 79 11.94 -17.41 9.96
N GLN A 80 10.93 -17.74 10.75
CA GLN A 80 10.59 -19.10 11.13
C GLN A 80 9.13 -19.39 10.83
N ASP A 81 8.81 -20.66 10.56
CA ASP A 81 7.46 -21.08 10.22
C ASP A 81 6.47 -20.96 11.41
N ASN A 82 6.99 -20.99 12.65
CA ASN A 82 6.20 -20.86 13.87
C ASN A 82 5.65 -19.45 14.09
N ASP A 83 6.33 -18.43 13.55
CA ASP A 83 5.93 -17.03 13.69
C ASP A 83 4.90 -16.61 12.62
N PHE A 84 4.43 -17.57 11.80
CA PHE A 84 3.58 -17.29 10.64
C PHE A 84 2.27 -16.57 11.02
N GLU A 85 1.59 -17.00 12.07
CA GLU A 85 0.30 -16.42 12.48
C GLU A 85 0.45 -14.95 12.93
N GLU A 86 1.50 -14.64 13.67
CA GLU A 86 1.80 -13.27 14.09
C GLU A 86 2.20 -12.41 12.89
N TRP A 87 3.11 -12.92 12.06
CA TRP A 87 3.54 -12.27 10.83
C TRP A 87 2.36 -11.98 9.91
N TYR A 88 1.49 -12.96 9.66
CA TYR A 88 0.36 -12.83 8.74
C TYR A 88 -0.65 -11.79 9.24
N ARG A 89 -0.90 -11.74 10.55
CA ARG A 89 -1.76 -10.72 11.16
C ARG A 89 -1.21 -9.31 10.98
N GLN A 90 0.09 -9.12 11.19
CA GLN A 90 0.76 -7.84 11.00
C GLN A 90 0.76 -7.42 9.52
N VAL A 91 1.09 -8.34 8.61
CA VAL A 91 1.02 -8.09 7.16
C VAL A 91 -0.38 -7.68 6.73
N LYS A 92 -1.43 -8.37 7.20
CA LYS A 92 -2.82 -8.03 6.89
C LYS A 92 -3.20 -6.64 7.38
N ALA A 93 -2.73 -6.23 8.56
CA ALA A 93 -2.93 -4.88 9.08
C ALA A 93 -2.26 -3.82 8.18
N GLN A 94 -1.03 -4.05 7.74
CA GLN A 94 -0.32 -3.17 6.81
C GLN A 94 -0.99 -3.12 5.43
N SER A 95 -1.49 -4.26 4.94
CA SER A 95 -2.20 -4.34 3.68
C SER A 95 -3.49 -3.51 3.67
N ASN A 96 -4.16 -3.37 4.81
CA ASN A 96 -5.30 -2.47 4.95
C ASN A 96 -4.88 -0.99 4.85
N ILE A 97 -3.76 -0.62 5.47
CA ILE A 97 -3.23 0.75 5.39
C ILE A 97 -2.83 1.10 3.95
N HIS A 98 -2.27 0.14 3.22
CA HIS A 98 -1.79 0.31 1.85
C HIS A 98 -2.86 0.03 0.77
N ASP A 99 -4.10 -0.29 1.15
CA ASP A 99 -5.19 -0.61 0.21
C ASP A 99 -4.86 -1.76 -0.75
N VAL A 100 -4.23 -2.82 -0.23
CA VAL A 100 -3.87 -4.04 -1.00
C VAL A 100 -4.52 -5.31 -0.44
N THR A 101 -5.58 -5.16 0.34
CA THR A 101 -6.34 -6.26 0.94
C THR A 101 -6.86 -7.25 -0.09
N ASP A 102 -7.20 -6.77 -1.29
CA ASP A 102 -7.75 -7.56 -2.38
C ASP A 102 -6.82 -8.71 -2.79
N VAL A 103 -5.50 -8.51 -2.71
CA VAL A 103 -4.50 -9.53 -3.05
C VAL A 103 -4.44 -10.66 -2.00
N PHE A 104 -4.88 -10.38 -0.77
CA PHE A 104 -4.94 -11.35 0.32
C PHE A 104 -6.27 -12.11 0.37
N ASP A 105 -7.27 -11.66 -0.39
CA ASP A 105 -8.53 -12.36 -0.54
C ASP A 105 -8.40 -13.41 -1.65
N GLU A 106 -8.48 -14.68 -1.28
CA GLU A 106 -8.37 -15.81 -2.23
C GLU A 106 -9.53 -15.87 -3.23
N SER A 107 -10.64 -15.18 -2.96
CA SER A 107 -11.86 -15.17 -3.77
C SER A 107 -12.01 -13.92 -4.63
N TYR A 108 -11.14 -12.93 -4.44
CA TYR A 108 -11.21 -11.68 -5.18
C TYR A 108 -10.84 -11.90 -6.66
N VAL A 109 -11.72 -11.41 -7.53
CA VAL A 109 -11.53 -11.41 -8.99
C VAL A 109 -11.82 -9.99 -9.48
N PRO A 110 -10.85 -9.29 -10.09
CA PRO A 110 -11.08 -7.93 -10.59
C PRO A 110 -12.11 -7.94 -11.72
N ALA A 111 -13.01 -6.95 -11.72
CA ALA A 111 -14.06 -6.76 -12.71
C ALA A 111 -13.70 -5.61 -13.66
N GLY A 112 -13.52 -5.94 -14.94
CA GLY A 112 -13.23 -4.94 -15.97
C GLY A 112 -11.75 -4.59 -16.09
N LEU A 113 -11.43 -3.77 -17.10
CA LEU A 113 -10.05 -3.52 -17.51
C LEU A 113 -9.27 -2.66 -16.50
N GLU A 114 -9.86 -1.56 -16.03
CA GLU A 114 -9.18 -0.64 -15.11
C GLU A 114 -8.85 -1.30 -13.75
N GLU A 115 -9.79 -2.07 -13.21
CA GLU A 115 -9.59 -2.80 -11.95
C GLU A 115 -8.56 -3.94 -12.11
N THR A 116 -8.51 -4.59 -13.28
CA THR A 116 -7.50 -5.62 -13.58
C THR A 116 -6.10 -5.02 -13.62
N GLU A 117 -5.93 -3.86 -14.27
CA GLU A 117 -4.64 -3.15 -14.29
C GLU A 117 -4.21 -2.71 -12.89
N LEU A 118 -5.14 -2.15 -12.11
CA LEU A 118 -4.88 -1.77 -10.73
C LEU A 118 -4.49 -2.99 -9.89
N PHE A 119 -5.23 -4.09 -10.00
CA PHE A 119 -4.96 -5.32 -9.28
C PHE A 119 -3.60 -5.92 -9.64
N GLN A 120 -3.21 -5.90 -10.91
CA GLN A 120 -1.89 -6.37 -11.32
C GLN A 120 -0.76 -5.55 -10.66
N ILE A 121 -0.94 -4.25 -10.50
CA ILE A 121 0.03 -3.40 -9.79
C ILE A 121 0.04 -3.72 -8.29
N LYS A 122 -1.14 -3.94 -7.67
CA LYS A 122 -1.24 -4.42 -6.28
C LYS A 122 -0.50 -5.75 -6.10
N GLN A 123 -0.67 -6.69 -7.03
CA GLN A 123 0.02 -7.98 -7.01
C GLN A 123 1.54 -7.83 -7.11
N GLN A 124 2.05 -7.02 -8.04
CA GLN A 124 3.49 -6.76 -8.17
C GLN A 124 4.10 -6.16 -6.89
N PHE A 125 3.38 -5.24 -6.25
CA PHE A 125 3.80 -4.67 -4.98
C PHE A 125 3.87 -5.73 -3.88
N VAL A 126 2.79 -6.49 -3.69
CA VAL A 126 2.75 -7.53 -2.65
C VAL A 126 3.79 -8.60 -2.92
N TYR A 127 4.02 -8.99 -4.18
CA TYR A 127 5.09 -9.92 -4.55
C TYR A 127 6.47 -9.40 -4.11
N ALA A 128 6.77 -8.11 -4.36
CA ALA A 128 8.04 -7.51 -3.94
C ALA A 128 8.20 -7.49 -2.41
N VAL A 129 7.10 -7.26 -1.68
CA VAL A 129 7.06 -7.38 -0.22
C VAL A 129 7.37 -8.83 0.19
N LEU A 130 6.65 -9.81 -0.36
CA LEU A 130 6.81 -11.23 -0.03
C LEU A 130 8.24 -11.73 -0.32
N LEU A 131 8.84 -11.31 -1.43
CA LEU A 131 10.24 -11.64 -1.77
C LEU A 131 11.22 -11.15 -0.70
N ARG A 132 10.97 -9.98 -0.11
CA ARG A 132 11.81 -9.41 0.96
C ARG A 132 11.53 -10.03 2.31
N THR A 133 10.26 -10.31 2.62
CA THR A 133 9.81 -10.68 3.97
C THR A 133 9.86 -12.18 4.22
N LEU A 134 9.68 -13.03 3.20
CA LEU A 134 9.67 -14.48 3.35
C LEU A 134 11.10 -15.04 3.35
N LEU A 135 11.66 -15.29 4.53
CA LEU A 135 13.00 -15.88 4.65
C LEU A 135 12.99 -17.41 4.83
N THR A 136 11.81 -18.01 4.99
CA THR A 136 11.61 -19.44 5.17
C THR A 136 11.89 -20.22 3.87
N ASN A 137 12.27 -21.49 3.99
CA ASN A 137 12.57 -22.33 2.82
C ASN A 137 11.36 -22.49 1.90
N LYS A 138 10.17 -22.74 2.49
CA LYS A 138 8.92 -22.85 1.73
C LYS A 138 8.56 -21.51 1.08
N GLY A 139 8.63 -20.40 1.83
CA GLY A 139 8.34 -19.07 1.30
C GLY A 139 9.23 -18.69 0.11
N LYS A 140 10.54 -18.94 0.20
CA LYS A 140 11.48 -18.71 -0.92
C LYS A 140 11.19 -19.57 -2.14
N SER A 141 10.79 -20.84 -1.96
CA SER A 141 10.40 -21.71 -3.08
C SER A 141 9.19 -21.15 -3.82
N LEU A 142 8.15 -20.77 -3.08
CA LEU A 142 6.91 -20.24 -3.65
C LEU A 142 7.15 -18.95 -4.45
N VAL A 143 7.99 -18.06 -3.95
CA VAL A 143 8.34 -16.82 -4.65
C VAL A 143 9.05 -17.13 -5.97
N ARG A 144 10.02 -18.06 -5.98
CA ARG A 144 10.72 -18.50 -7.19
C ARG A 144 9.80 -19.15 -8.22
N GLU A 145 8.86 -19.97 -7.76
CA GLU A 145 7.90 -20.65 -8.64
C GLU A 145 6.93 -19.68 -9.35
N ASN A 146 6.73 -18.49 -8.78
CA ASN A 146 5.80 -17.48 -9.30
C ASN A 146 6.51 -16.22 -9.85
N GLU A 147 7.81 -16.31 -10.12
CA GLU A 147 8.63 -15.19 -10.64
C GLU A 147 8.16 -14.69 -12.02
N GLY A 148 7.62 -15.57 -12.87
CA GLY A 148 7.13 -15.19 -14.20
C GLY A 148 5.85 -14.33 -14.16
N ASN A 149 4.91 -14.68 -13.29
CA ASN A 149 3.58 -14.06 -13.29
C ASN A 149 3.38 -13.02 -12.18
N HIS A 150 4.29 -12.98 -11.19
CA HIS A 150 4.18 -12.12 -9.99
C HIS A 150 2.84 -12.29 -9.26
N ASP A 151 2.31 -13.51 -9.30
CA ASP A 151 1.01 -13.85 -8.70
C ASP A 151 1.17 -13.99 -7.18
N ALA A 152 0.99 -12.87 -6.49
CA ALA A 152 1.12 -12.79 -5.04
C ALA A 152 -0.03 -13.49 -4.32
N GLN A 153 -1.23 -13.46 -4.89
CA GLN A 153 -2.43 -14.08 -4.32
C GLN A 153 -2.24 -15.61 -4.23
N LYS A 154 -1.67 -16.23 -5.26
CA LYS A 154 -1.34 -17.66 -5.27
C LYS A 154 -0.29 -18.02 -4.23
N ILE A 155 0.77 -17.21 -4.07
CA ILE A 155 1.80 -17.43 -3.04
C ILE A 155 1.18 -17.42 -1.65
N ILE A 156 0.35 -16.41 -1.35
CA ILE A 156 -0.31 -16.27 -0.04
C ILE A 156 -1.22 -17.47 0.24
N LYS A 157 -2.03 -17.87 -0.74
CA LYS A 157 -2.92 -19.02 -0.64
C LYS A 157 -2.17 -20.32 -0.32
N GLU A 158 -1.10 -20.60 -1.05
CA GLU A 158 -0.32 -21.83 -0.81
C GLU A 158 0.43 -21.79 0.52
N LEU A 159 0.93 -20.61 0.92
CA LEU A 159 1.59 -20.41 2.20
C LEU A 159 0.62 -20.66 3.36
N ILE A 160 -0.58 -20.09 3.34
CA ILE A 160 -1.63 -20.34 4.35
C ILE A 160 -1.98 -21.84 4.40
N ALA A 161 -2.15 -22.48 3.24
CA ALA A 161 -2.47 -23.91 3.17
C ALA A 161 -1.37 -24.78 3.81
N HIS A 162 -0.10 -24.43 3.60
CA HIS A 162 1.04 -25.12 4.20
C HIS A 162 1.04 -25.01 5.73
N HIS A 163 0.90 -23.80 6.27
CA HIS A 163 0.90 -23.59 7.73
C HIS A 163 -0.31 -24.24 8.39
N ARG A 164 -1.50 -24.11 7.80
CA ARG A 164 -2.72 -24.76 8.32
C ARG A 164 -2.59 -26.28 8.37
N LYS A 165 -1.93 -26.89 7.38
CA LYS A 165 -1.66 -28.33 7.36
C LYS A 165 -0.67 -28.73 8.46
N SER A 166 0.41 -27.97 8.63
CA SER A 166 1.43 -28.25 9.66
C SER A 166 0.84 -28.21 11.07
N THR A 167 0.09 -27.16 11.40
CA THR A 167 -0.56 -27.02 12.72
C THR A 167 -1.55 -28.16 12.99
N LYS A 168 -2.32 -28.57 11.99
CA LYS A 168 -3.24 -29.72 12.13
C LYS A 168 -2.48 -31.02 12.37
N SER A 169 -1.40 -31.26 11.63
CA SER A 169 -0.60 -32.49 11.76
C SER A 169 0.09 -32.60 13.13
N GLU A 170 0.53 -31.48 13.71
CA GLU A 170 1.15 -31.46 15.03
C GLU A 170 0.14 -31.82 16.14
N LEU A 171 -1.06 -31.24 16.10
CA LEU A 171 -2.13 -31.56 17.06
C LEU A 171 -2.54 -33.05 17.02
N GLU A 172 -2.75 -33.61 15.83
CA GLU A 172 -3.09 -35.03 15.65
C GLU A 172 -1.96 -35.95 16.15
N SER A 173 -0.70 -35.54 16.00
CA SER A 173 0.45 -36.31 16.47
C SER A 173 0.54 -36.34 18.00
N THR A 174 0.24 -35.21 18.65
CA THR A 174 0.20 -35.14 20.12
C THR A 174 -0.94 -35.96 20.70
N ASP A 175 -2.12 -35.98 20.06
CA ASP A 175 -3.28 -36.75 20.52
C ASP A 175 -3.01 -38.26 20.44
N ARG A 176 -2.30 -38.73 19.41
CA ARG A 176 -1.90 -40.14 19.26
C ARG A 176 -0.81 -40.61 20.22
N LEU A 177 -0.04 -39.69 20.82
CA LEU A 177 1.03 -39.99 21.78
C LEU A 177 0.57 -39.89 23.24
N ALA A 178 -0.63 -39.37 23.48
CA ALA A 178 -1.19 -39.19 24.83
C ALA A 178 -1.89 -40.45 25.39
N TYR A 179 -1.69 -41.62 24.78
CA TYR A 179 -2.31 -42.91 25.15
C TYR A 179 -1.25 -43.96 25.46
#